data_AF-A0A960QWR3-F1
#
_entry.id   AF-A0A960QWR3-F1
#
_cell.length_a   1.000
_cell.length_b   1.000
_cell.length_c   1.000
_cell.angle_alpha   90.00
_cell.angle_beta   90.00
_cell.angle_gamma   90.00
#
_symmetry.space_group_name_H-M   'P 1'
#
loop_
_entity.id
_entity.type
_entity.pdbx_description
1 polymer ?
#
loop_
_entity_poly.entity_id
_entity_poly.type
_entity_poly.pdbx_seq_one_letter_code
_entity_poly.pdbx_strand_id
1 'polypeptide(L)'
;MIWKHYPVSAELDRTNPDHPRLTSLTFAPVDLQTGRGGEPDFKVTAAMTIDASDWGDAIQVSGTAYECGPDPRSRYGEPSAPEDLSDFPHNEMNPITWPMIVAESDGDTPIPKPPNYDDRYFVRATILGRPELGNFKWDRPARMGGIPHWPPGGAAKTSPRQLTIFTVRRIVDGYASKDGKTSILLNYTNGQDYPLERLPKRVADALEANERGALQKNIVEMTREQRQIIFDDTKQHSLRLFYHLQNFVHERADDRTNSFRHFHLSGEFGTPDNLPPKPYIRESLRLKAMYMMREQDARNRDGETKERAVERYAAVTYPDGLFAWQFHYDFHNTGRAYLADEGEDGPWIDYEKPNRHTRFLSDRSMFPLRSLIPEATDGLLGAQGNVGFSSIVSAAIRLHDQRVHIGQAAGAAA
;
A
#
# COMPACT_ATOMS: atom_id res chain seq x y z
N MET A 1 12.92 22.94 -5.00
CA MET A 1 12.51 21.52 -5.01
C MET A 1 13.59 20.74 -5.73
N ILE A 2 14.13 19.70 -5.09
CA ILE A 2 15.08 18.77 -5.71
C ILE A 2 14.29 17.49 -6.03
N TRP A 3 14.48 16.96 -7.24
CA TRP A 3 13.76 15.79 -7.77
C TRP A 3 14.77 14.80 -8.37
N LYS A 4 14.41 13.52 -8.48
CA LYS A 4 15.29 12.43 -8.95
C LYS A 4 16.56 12.24 -8.11
N HIS A 5 16.50 12.51 -6.81
CA HIS A 5 17.59 12.24 -5.90
C HIS A 5 17.07 11.65 -4.60
N TYR A 6 17.93 10.92 -3.89
CA TYR A 6 17.63 10.34 -2.59
C TYR A 6 18.86 10.42 -1.69
N PRO A 7 18.68 10.47 -0.35
CA PRO A 7 19.82 10.56 0.55
C PRO A 7 20.56 9.22 0.57
N VAL A 8 21.89 9.28 0.52
CA VAL A 8 22.80 8.13 0.49
C VAL A 8 23.72 8.08 1.70
N SER A 9 23.88 9.19 2.42
CA SER A 9 24.60 9.24 3.69
C SER A 9 24.12 10.41 4.56
N ALA A 10 24.43 10.32 5.85
CA ALA A 10 24.12 11.37 6.83
C ALA A 10 25.35 11.73 7.67
N GLU A 11 25.39 12.98 8.13
CA GLU A 11 26.34 13.40 9.16
C GLU A 11 25.60 13.72 10.47
N LEU A 12 26.20 13.26 11.58
CA LEU A 12 25.67 13.40 12.92
C LEU A 12 26.67 14.17 13.79
N ASP A 13 26.20 15.22 14.47
CA ASP A 13 26.92 15.80 15.59
C ASP A 13 26.75 14.87 16.80
N ARG A 14 27.88 14.37 17.31
CA ARG A 14 27.94 13.40 18.42
C ARG A 14 28.45 14.02 19.72
N THR A 15 28.38 15.34 19.85
CA THR A 15 28.73 16.05 21.10
C THR A 15 27.92 15.51 22.28
N ASN A 16 26.64 15.18 22.07
CA ASN A 16 25.87 14.32 22.97
C ASN A 16 25.78 12.90 22.39
N PRO A 17 26.52 11.91 22.91
CA PRO A 17 26.54 10.57 22.34
C PRO A 17 25.23 9.80 22.52
N ASP A 18 24.42 10.14 23.52
CA ASP A 18 23.13 9.50 23.79
C ASP A 18 22.03 10.03 22.85
N HIS A 19 22.20 11.24 22.32
CA HIS A 19 21.30 11.89 21.37
C HIS A 19 22.10 12.56 20.24
N PRO A 20 22.73 11.79 19.33
CA PRO A 20 23.39 12.36 18.17
C PRO A 20 22.40 13.17 17.33
N ARG A 21 22.82 14.34 16.85
CA ARG A 21 21.99 15.25 16.05
C ARG A 21 22.28 15.11 14.57
N LEU A 22 21.26 14.82 13.77
CA LEU A 22 21.35 14.85 12.32
C LEU A 22 21.56 16.29 11.85
N THR A 23 22.69 16.55 11.18
CA THR A 23 23.05 17.92 10.72
C THR A 23 23.02 18.06 9.21
N SER A 24 23.28 16.98 8.47
CA SER A 24 23.24 17.02 7.02
C SER A 24 22.99 15.66 6.37
N LEU A 25 22.50 15.72 5.13
CA LEU A 25 22.30 14.57 4.25
C LEU A 25 23.02 14.82 2.93
N THR A 26 23.72 13.80 2.45
CA THR A 26 24.28 13.78 1.09
C THR A 26 23.35 12.96 0.20
N PHE A 27 23.14 13.43 -1.02
CA PHE A 27 22.19 12.86 -1.96
C PHE A 27 22.90 12.44 -3.25
N ALA A 28 22.32 11.45 -3.92
CA ALA A 28 22.73 11.00 -5.24
C ALA A 28 21.53 10.98 -6.19
N PRO A 29 21.75 11.16 -7.50
CA PRO A 29 20.71 11.01 -8.50
C PRO A 29 20.25 9.55 -8.58
N VAL A 30 18.99 9.36 -8.99
CA VAL A 30 18.40 8.02 -9.21
C VAL A 30 17.77 7.93 -10.59
N ASP A 31 18.05 6.82 -11.26
CA ASP A 31 17.28 6.39 -12.43
C ASP A 31 15.95 5.79 -11.97
N LEU A 32 14.84 6.46 -12.29
CA LEU A 32 13.49 6.05 -11.89
C LEU A 32 12.99 4.79 -12.61
N GLN A 33 13.66 4.32 -13.67
CA GLN A 33 13.30 3.10 -14.38
C GLN A 33 14.02 1.87 -13.80
N THR A 34 15.26 2.04 -13.37
CA THR A 34 16.10 0.92 -12.91
C THR A 34 16.31 0.91 -11.39
N GLY A 35 16.00 2.02 -10.72
CA GLY A 35 16.30 2.23 -9.31
C GLY A 35 17.79 2.47 -9.01
N ARG A 36 18.67 2.45 -10.02
CA ARG A 36 20.11 2.61 -9.85
C ARG A 36 20.47 4.02 -9.41
N GLY A 37 21.33 4.11 -8.40
CA GLY A 37 21.92 5.36 -7.95
C GLY A 37 23.12 5.77 -8.79
N GLY A 38 23.33 7.08 -8.94
CA GLY A 38 24.59 7.64 -9.43
C GLY A 38 25.54 7.98 -8.29
N GLU A 39 26.62 8.69 -8.63
CA GLU A 39 27.55 9.23 -7.63
C GLU A 39 26.92 10.38 -6.84
N PRO A 40 27.21 10.52 -5.53
CA PRO A 40 26.69 11.62 -4.74
C PRO A 40 27.13 12.98 -5.30
N ASP A 41 26.18 13.89 -5.52
CA ASP A 41 26.42 15.15 -6.24
C ASP A 41 25.94 16.41 -5.51
N PHE A 42 25.18 16.28 -4.42
CA PHE A 42 24.84 17.41 -3.56
C PHE A 42 24.65 17.04 -2.09
N LYS A 43 24.83 18.04 -1.22
CA LYS A 43 24.68 17.94 0.23
C LYS A 43 23.77 19.03 0.76
N VAL A 44 22.90 18.69 1.71
CA VAL A 44 21.99 19.64 2.39
C VAL A 44 22.29 19.62 3.87
N THR A 45 22.52 20.80 4.45
CA THR A 45 22.63 21.01 5.90
C THR A 45 21.34 21.63 6.41
N ALA A 46 20.81 21.12 7.53
CA ALA A 46 19.59 21.62 8.14
C ALA A 46 19.66 21.51 9.67
N ALA A 47 18.98 22.44 10.37
CA ALA A 47 18.82 22.37 11.81
C ALA A 47 17.82 21.28 12.24
N MET A 48 16.86 21.00 11.35
CA MET A 48 15.83 19.98 11.49
C MET A 48 15.58 19.33 10.12
N THR A 49 15.53 18.00 10.10
CA THR A 49 15.17 17.19 8.93
C THR A 49 13.81 16.55 9.18
N ILE A 50 12.88 16.62 8.23
CA ILE A 50 11.61 15.89 8.28
C ILE A 50 11.65 14.79 7.21
N ASP A 51 11.50 13.53 7.62
CA ASP A 51 11.50 12.40 6.70
C ASP A 51 10.07 11.96 6.34
N ALA A 52 9.62 12.42 5.17
CA ALA A 52 8.36 12.02 4.54
C ALA A 52 8.55 11.13 3.30
N SER A 53 9.74 10.51 3.14
CA SER A 53 9.98 9.56 2.04
C SER A 53 9.17 8.27 2.27
N ASP A 54 8.86 7.49 1.23
CA ASP A 54 7.98 6.33 1.42
C ASP A 54 8.58 5.22 2.32
N TRP A 55 9.92 5.19 2.43
CA TRP A 55 10.69 4.17 3.12
C TRP A 55 11.63 4.72 4.20
N GLY A 56 11.47 5.99 4.58
CA GLY A 56 12.32 6.71 5.54
C GLY A 56 13.79 6.68 5.21
N ASP A 57 14.14 7.11 4.00
CA ASP A 57 15.50 7.12 3.51
C ASP A 57 16.44 7.90 4.46
N ALA A 58 16.01 9.04 5.04
CA ALA A 58 16.82 9.80 6.00
C ALA A 58 16.94 9.11 7.36
N ILE A 59 15.87 8.48 7.84
CA ILE A 59 15.89 7.65 9.05
C ILE A 59 16.90 6.50 8.87
N GLN A 60 16.87 5.83 7.72
CA GLN A 60 17.77 4.72 7.42
C GLN A 60 19.24 5.17 7.33
N VAL A 61 19.56 6.18 6.51
CA VAL A 61 20.97 6.59 6.31
C VAL A 61 21.58 7.32 7.50
N SER A 62 20.76 7.86 8.41
CA SER A 62 21.23 8.38 9.71
C SER A 62 21.50 7.29 10.75
N GLY A 63 21.09 6.05 10.49
CA GLY A 63 21.17 4.97 11.48
C GLY A 63 20.16 5.13 12.62
N THR A 64 19.15 5.98 12.45
CA THR A 64 18.05 6.12 13.41
C THR A 64 17.26 4.81 13.46
N ALA A 65 16.95 4.33 14.66
CA ALA A 65 16.33 3.02 14.82
C ALA A 65 14.87 2.98 14.30
N TYR A 66 14.49 1.85 13.71
CA TYR A 66 13.15 1.63 13.16
C TYR A 66 12.71 0.17 13.29
N GLU A 67 11.44 -0.08 12.93
CA GLU A 67 10.82 -1.40 12.81
C GLU A 67 10.11 -1.52 11.45
N CYS A 68 9.96 -2.74 10.95
CA CYS A 68 9.14 -3.06 9.79
C CYS A 68 8.60 -4.50 9.92
N GLY A 69 7.67 -4.87 9.05
CA GLY A 69 7.06 -6.21 9.07
C GLY A 69 6.08 -6.41 10.24
N PRO A 70 5.75 -7.65 10.59
CA PRO A 70 4.78 -7.95 11.65
C PRO A 70 5.35 -7.69 13.06
N ASP A 71 4.54 -7.16 13.97
CA ASP A 71 4.88 -7.15 15.40
C ASP A 71 4.34 -8.40 16.09
N PRO A 72 5.15 -9.10 16.92
CA PRO A 72 4.64 -10.13 17.80
C PRO A 72 3.91 -9.48 18.98
N ARG A 73 2.92 -10.18 19.55
CA ARG A 73 2.19 -9.71 20.74
C ARG A 73 3.13 -9.38 21.90
N SER A 74 4.23 -10.10 22.05
CA SER A 74 5.25 -9.85 23.08
C SER A 74 5.91 -8.47 23.02
N ARG A 75 5.84 -7.77 21.87
CA ARG A 75 6.44 -6.43 21.71
C ARG A 75 5.59 -5.33 22.32
N TYR A 76 4.28 -5.33 22.04
CA TYR A 76 3.37 -4.23 22.39
C TYR A 76 2.14 -4.64 23.21
N GLY A 77 1.95 -5.94 23.45
CA GLY A 77 0.79 -6.49 24.14
C GLY A 77 -0.52 -6.41 23.34
N GLU A 78 -0.43 -6.20 22.03
CA GLU A 78 -1.61 -5.94 21.20
C GLU A 78 -2.45 -7.20 20.96
N PRO A 79 -3.77 -7.15 21.19
CA PRO A 79 -4.63 -8.33 21.05
C PRO A 79 -4.71 -8.85 19.62
N SER A 80 -4.58 -7.99 18.60
CA SER A 80 -4.60 -8.41 17.19
C SER A 80 -3.24 -8.88 16.68
N ALA A 81 -2.14 -8.60 17.40
CA ALA A 81 -0.82 -9.08 17.04
C ALA A 81 -0.71 -10.61 17.24
N PRO A 82 -0.02 -11.33 16.34
CA PRO A 82 0.22 -12.76 16.47
C PRO A 82 1.10 -13.10 17.67
N GLU A 83 0.86 -14.25 18.32
CA GLU A 83 1.69 -14.75 19.43
C GLU A 83 3.06 -15.22 18.93
N ASP A 84 3.08 -15.87 17.77
CA ASP A 84 4.29 -16.32 17.07
C ASP A 84 4.29 -15.86 15.61
N LEU A 85 5.49 -15.69 15.04
CA LEU A 85 5.67 -15.15 13.69
C LEU A 85 5.91 -16.24 12.63
N SER A 86 5.64 -17.51 12.93
CA SER A 86 5.93 -18.60 11.98
C SER A 86 5.18 -18.45 10.65
N ASP A 87 3.93 -18.00 10.74
CA ASP A 87 3.08 -17.65 9.60
C ASP A 87 3.19 -16.17 9.20
N PHE A 88 4.06 -15.37 9.80
CA PHE A 88 4.21 -13.93 9.51
C PHE A 88 5.70 -13.62 9.29
N PRO A 89 6.24 -13.92 8.10
CA PRO A 89 7.65 -13.66 7.80
C PRO A 89 7.96 -12.16 7.85
N HIS A 90 9.24 -11.81 7.98
CA HIS A 90 9.70 -10.43 8.11
C HIS A 90 9.23 -9.50 6.97
N ASN A 91 9.03 -10.04 5.77
CA ASN A 91 8.54 -9.30 4.60
C ASN A 91 7.00 -9.25 4.48
N GLU A 92 6.25 -9.77 5.45
CA GLU A 92 4.79 -9.60 5.54
C GLU A 92 4.46 -8.16 5.93
N MET A 93 3.82 -7.45 5.02
CA MET A 93 3.32 -6.09 5.20
C MET A 93 2.06 -5.90 4.35
N ASN A 94 1.34 -4.81 4.56
CA ASN A 94 0.25 -4.45 3.65
C ASN A 94 0.73 -4.46 2.18
N PRO A 95 -0.07 -5.03 1.25
CA PRO A 95 0.29 -5.07 -0.15
C PRO A 95 0.44 -3.66 -0.71
N ILE A 96 1.24 -3.55 -1.76
CA ILE A 96 1.27 -2.38 -2.62
C ILE A 96 0.25 -2.54 -3.75
N THR A 97 -0.15 -1.43 -4.35
CA THR A 97 -1.02 -1.45 -5.55
C THR A 97 -0.45 -0.47 -6.55
N TRP A 98 -0.46 -0.80 -7.84
CA TRP A 98 -0.23 0.20 -8.87
C TRP A 98 -1.56 0.75 -9.36
N PRO A 99 -2.09 1.86 -8.78
CA PRO A 99 -3.34 2.41 -9.24
C PRO A 99 -3.22 2.91 -10.68
N MET A 100 -4.34 2.94 -11.40
CA MET A 100 -4.40 3.47 -12.76
C MET A 100 -5.55 4.44 -12.86
N ILE A 101 -5.42 5.46 -13.70
CA ILE A 101 -6.57 6.24 -14.12
C ILE A 101 -6.95 5.79 -15.51
N VAL A 102 -8.19 5.35 -15.67
CA VAL A 102 -8.74 4.94 -16.96
C VAL A 102 -9.83 5.92 -17.36
N ALA A 103 -9.77 6.37 -18.61
CA ALA A 103 -10.68 7.36 -19.18
C ALA A 103 -11.51 6.73 -20.29
N GLU A 104 -12.80 7.04 -20.29
CA GLU A 104 -13.76 6.59 -21.29
C GLU A 104 -13.42 7.16 -22.67
N SER A 105 -13.48 6.32 -23.70
CA SER A 105 -13.28 6.65 -25.11
C SER A 105 -14.62 6.58 -25.86
N ASP A 106 -14.62 6.94 -27.15
CA ASP A 106 -15.83 6.86 -28.01
C ASP A 106 -16.10 5.45 -28.54
N GLY A 107 -15.19 4.50 -28.32
CA GLY A 107 -15.28 3.15 -28.85
C GLY A 107 -14.28 2.22 -28.16
N ASP A 108 -14.03 1.05 -28.76
CA ASP A 108 -13.14 0.06 -28.14
C ASP A 108 -11.67 0.50 -28.17
N THR A 109 -11.04 0.52 -27.00
CA THR A 109 -9.63 0.84 -26.81
C THR A 109 -8.92 -0.15 -25.87
N PRO A 110 -8.96 -1.47 -26.16
CA PRO A 110 -8.27 -2.45 -25.34
C PRO A 110 -6.76 -2.23 -25.38
N ILE A 111 -6.09 -2.38 -24.24
CA ILE A 111 -4.62 -2.40 -24.20
C ILE A 111 -4.09 -3.70 -24.82
N PRO A 112 -2.83 -3.72 -25.32
CA PRO A 112 -2.19 -4.95 -25.73
C PRO A 112 -2.12 -5.98 -24.59
N LYS A 113 -2.20 -7.27 -24.93
CA LYS A 113 -2.10 -8.36 -23.94
C LYS A 113 -0.79 -8.27 -23.16
N PRO A 114 -0.82 -8.04 -21.83
CA PRO A 114 0.42 -7.94 -21.05
C PRO A 114 1.14 -9.29 -20.94
N PRO A 115 2.48 -9.30 -20.80
CA PRO A 115 3.25 -10.52 -20.54
C PRO A 115 2.72 -11.30 -19.33
N ASN A 116 2.72 -12.63 -19.42
CA ASN A 116 2.25 -13.55 -18.36
C ASN A 116 0.78 -13.33 -17.93
N TYR A 117 -0.06 -12.77 -18.80
CA TYR A 117 -1.50 -12.74 -18.56
C TYR A 117 -2.07 -14.16 -18.54
N ASP A 118 -2.77 -14.46 -17.46
CA ASP A 118 -3.58 -15.64 -17.24
C ASP A 118 -4.83 -15.19 -16.45
N ASP A 119 -6.02 -15.56 -16.92
CA ASP A 119 -7.29 -15.15 -16.31
C ASP A 119 -7.49 -15.73 -14.92
N ARG A 120 -6.81 -16.84 -14.58
CA ARG A 120 -6.88 -17.51 -13.28
C ARG A 120 -6.33 -16.67 -12.14
N TYR A 121 -5.48 -15.67 -12.42
CA TYR A 121 -5.07 -14.66 -11.42
C TYR A 121 -6.26 -13.80 -10.93
N PHE A 122 -7.29 -13.65 -11.75
CA PHE A 122 -8.35 -12.65 -11.55
C PHE A 122 -9.73 -13.29 -11.32
N VAL A 123 -9.79 -14.58 -11.02
CA VAL A 123 -11.04 -15.30 -10.71
C VAL A 123 -11.78 -14.72 -9.51
N ARG A 124 -11.07 -13.98 -8.64
CA ARG A 124 -11.66 -13.26 -7.51
C ARG A 124 -12.00 -11.80 -7.81
N ALA A 125 -11.58 -11.27 -8.97
CA ALA A 125 -11.75 -9.86 -9.28
C ALA A 125 -13.22 -9.50 -9.46
N THR A 126 -14.05 -10.40 -10.01
CA THR A 126 -15.50 -10.15 -10.18
C THR A 126 -16.32 -11.39 -9.89
N ILE A 127 -17.60 -11.21 -9.56
CA ILE A 127 -18.53 -12.34 -9.35
C ILE A 127 -18.60 -13.34 -10.52
N LEU A 128 -18.20 -12.94 -11.73
CA LEU A 128 -18.17 -13.80 -12.92
C LEU A 128 -17.16 -14.94 -12.80
N GLY A 129 -16.07 -14.79 -12.03
CA GLY A 129 -15.07 -15.83 -11.84
C GLY A 129 -15.41 -16.85 -10.75
N ARG A 130 -16.60 -16.75 -10.14
CA ARG A 130 -17.05 -17.64 -9.05
C ARG A 130 -17.10 -19.13 -9.46
N PRO A 131 -17.61 -19.51 -10.65
CA PRO A 131 -17.58 -20.91 -11.09
C PRO A 131 -16.15 -21.45 -11.16
N GLU A 132 -15.23 -20.68 -11.76
CA GLU A 132 -13.84 -21.07 -11.95
C GLU A 132 -13.09 -21.17 -10.62
N LEU A 133 -13.34 -20.25 -9.67
CA LEU A 133 -12.71 -20.29 -8.34
C LEU A 133 -12.95 -21.63 -7.63
N GLY A 134 -14.16 -22.20 -7.75
CA GLY A 134 -14.51 -23.49 -7.16
C GLY A 134 -13.92 -24.72 -7.87
N ASN A 135 -13.49 -24.55 -9.12
CA ASN A 135 -12.89 -25.64 -9.91
C ASN A 135 -11.39 -25.78 -9.67
N PHE A 136 -10.74 -24.73 -9.14
CA PHE A 136 -9.30 -24.72 -8.90
C PHE A 136 -8.93 -25.20 -7.50
N LYS A 137 -7.86 -25.98 -7.42
CA LYS A 137 -7.27 -26.43 -6.15
C LYS A 137 -6.13 -25.49 -5.75
N TRP A 138 -6.41 -24.62 -4.80
CA TRP A 138 -5.43 -23.71 -4.22
C TRP A 138 -4.69 -24.37 -3.05
N ASP A 139 -3.43 -24.01 -2.85
CA ASP A 139 -2.60 -24.52 -1.76
C ASP A 139 -2.87 -23.84 -0.40
N ARG A 140 -3.57 -22.71 -0.41
CA ARG A 140 -4.07 -21.96 0.75
C ARG A 140 -5.54 -21.57 0.55
N PRO A 141 -6.27 -21.20 1.61
CA PRO A 141 -7.69 -20.87 1.51
C PRO A 141 -7.98 -19.73 0.53
N ALA A 142 -8.80 -20.03 -0.48
CA ALA A 142 -9.28 -19.08 -1.47
C ALA A 142 -10.72 -18.66 -1.16
N ARG A 143 -10.99 -17.36 -1.04
CA ARG A 143 -12.35 -16.83 -0.85
C ARG A 143 -12.76 -15.97 -2.04
N MET A 144 -14.04 -15.83 -2.30
CA MET A 144 -14.49 -15.00 -3.43
C MET A 144 -14.38 -13.50 -3.10
N GLY A 145 -13.86 -12.69 -4.03
CA GLY A 145 -14.11 -11.25 -4.04
C GLY A 145 -15.50 -10.98 -4.61
N GLY A 146 -16.46 -10.63 -3.77
CA GLY A 146 -17.89 -10.64 -4.12
C GLY A 146 -18.41 -9.41 -4.89
N ILE A 147 -17.55 -8.65 -5.56
CA ILE A 147 -17.93 -7.35 -6.15
C ILE A 147 -18.31 -7.52 -7.64
N PRO A 148 -19.42 -6.95 -8.11
CA PRO A 148 -19.76 -6.91 -9.53
C PRO A 148 -18.80 -6.02 -10.35
N HIS A 149 -18.72 -6.30 -11.65
CA HIS A 149 -17.86 -5.61 -12.60
C HIS A 149 -18.35 -4.17 -12.87
N TRP A 150 -19.54 -4.01 -13.44
CA TRP A 150 -20.20 -2.72 -13.67
C TRP A 150 -21.72 -2.84 -13.57
N PRO A 151 -22.44 -1.72 -13.38
CA PRO A 151 -23.90 -1.76 -13.38
C PRO A 151 -24.48 -1.91 -14.80
N PRO A 152 -25.69 -2.47 -14.93
CA PRO A 152 -26.38 -2.54 -16.21
C PRO A 152 -26.77 -1.14 -16.74
N GLY A 153 -26.90 -1.01 -18.05
CA GLY A 153 -27.32 0.19 -18.76
C GLY A 153 -28.74 0.63 -18.37
N GLY A 154 -28.96 1.95 -18.34
CA GLY A 154 -30.26 2.52 -17.97
C GLY A 154 -30.63 2.43 -16.49
N ALA A 155 -29.75 1.89 -15.63
CA ALA A 155 -29.91 1.97 -14.18
C ALA A 155 -29.70 3.41 -13.71
N ALA A 156 -30.73 4.24 -13.85
CA ALA A 156 -30.76 5.66 -13.44
C ALA A 156 -30.43 5.88 -11.96
N LYS A 157 -30.40 4.80 -11.16
CA LYS A 157 -29.94 4.77 -9.78
C LYS A 157 -29.38 3.38 -9.50
N THR A 158 -28.12 3.12 -9.84
CA THR A 158 -27.36 2.24 -8.93
C THR A 158 -27.53 2.84 -7.54
N SER A 159 -27.93 2.02 -6.57
CA SER A 159 -27.92 2.46 -5.17
C SER A 159 -26.57 3.13 -4.91
N PRO A 160 -26.50 4.29 -4.23
CA PRO A 160 -25.22 4.88 -3.80
C PRO A 160 -24.34 3.89 -3.02
N ARG A 161 -24.91 2.76 -2.57
CA ARG A 161 -24.25 1.66 -1.84
C ARG A 161 -23.89 0.44 -2.71
N GLN A 162 -24.24 0.39 -3.99
CA GLN A 162 -23.88 -0.74 -4.85
C GLN A 162 -22.43 -0.57 -5.34
N LEU A 163 -21.52 -1.20 -4.61
CA LEU A 163 -20.10 -1.27 -4.95
C LEU A 163 -19.94 -2.15 -6.20
N THR A 164 -19.44 -1.56 -7.29
CA THR A 164 -18.89 -2.29 -8.46
C THR A 164 -17.48 -1.77 -8.72
N ILE A 165 -16.69 -2.48 -9.53
CA ILE A 165 -15.37 -1.99 -9.96
C ILE A 165 -15.51 -0.62 -10.66
N PHE A 166 -16.54 -0.48 -11.50
CA PHE A 166 -16.85 0.78 -12.18
C PHE A 166 -17.24 1.94 -11.23
N THR A 167 -18.01 1.68 -10.16
CA THR A 167 -18.59 2.76 -9.34
C THR A 167 -17.76 3.13 -8.11
N VAL A 168 -16.85 2.27 -7.64
CA VAL A 168 -16.17 2.43 -6.34
C VAL A 168 -15.27 3.66 -6.25
N ARG A 169 -14.68 4.09 -7.37
CA ARG A 169 -13.67 5.17 -7.42
C ARG A 169 -13.75 5.97 -8.74
N ARG A 170 -14.92 6.52 -9.06
CA ARG A 170 -15.07 7.46 -10.20
C ARG A 170 -14.50 8.83 -9.83
N ILE A 171 -13.49 9.29 -10.55
CA ILE A 171 -12.90 10.62 -10.38
C ILE A 171 -13.77 11.66 -11.09
N VAL A 172 -14.21 11.33 -12.30
CA VAL A 172 -15.09 12.16 -13.12
C VAL A 172 -16.29 11.31 -13.52
N ASP A 173 -17.49 11.80 -13.23
CA ASP A 173 -18.74 11.17 -13.66
C ASP A 173 -19.15 11.72 -15.03
N GLY A 174 -19.37 10.85 -16.02
CA GLY A 174 -19.78 11.26 -17.37
C GLY A 174 -21.06 12.10 -17.41
N TYR A 175 -21.98 11.92 -16.45
CA TYR A 175 -23.17 12.77 -16.35
C TYR A 175 -22.87 14.22 -15.95
N ALA A 176 -21.81 14.43 -15.17
CA ALA A 176 -21.46 15.75 -14.62
C ALA A 176 -20.29 16.41 -15.40
N SER A 177 -19.60 15.65 -16.26
CA SER A 177 -18.50 16.17 -17.07
C SER A 177 -19.01 16.96 -18.28
N LYS A 178 -18.15 17.86 -18.79
CA LYS A 178 -18.49 18.71 -19.93
C LYS A 178 -18.50 17.95 -21.26
N ASP A 179 -17.70 16.91 -21.35
CA ASP A 179 -17.52 16.07 -22.53
C ASP A 179 -18.37 14.79 -22.48
N GLY A 180 -19.10 14.57 -21.39
CA GLY A 180 -19.91 13.37 -21.20
C GLY A 180 -19.09 12.12 -20.84
N LYS A 181 -17.77 12.25 -20.60
CA LYS A 181 -16.86 11.12 -20.37
C LYS A 181 -16.60 10.85 -18.89
N THR A 182 -16.50 9.57 -18.56
CA THR A 182 -16.17 9.06 -17.23
C THR A 182 -14.66 8.81 -17.10
N SER A 183 -14.08 9.17 -15.95
CA SER A 183 -12.73 8.76 -15.58
C SER A 183 -12.74 8.06 -14.22
N ILE A 184 -12.02 6.95 -14.12
CA ILE A 184 -12.05 6.05 -12.97
C ILE A 184 -10.64 5.84 -12.45
N LEU A 185 -10.45 6.01 -11.13
CA LEU A 185 -9.26 5.53 -10.43
C LEU A 185 -9.42 4.05 -10.15
N LEU A 186 -8.82 3.19 -10.99
CA LEU A 186 -8.70 1.77 -10.71
C LEU A 186 -7.69 1.54 -9.60
N ASN A 187 -8.20 1.48 -8.38
CA ASN A 187 -7.51 1.09 -7.16
C ASN A 187 -8.39 0.09 -6.41
N TYR A 188 -8.20 -1.19 -6.72
CA TYR A 188 -9.14 -2.25 -6.45
C TYR A 188 -8.52 -3.41 -5.67
N THR A 189 -9.15 -3.81 -4.56
CA THR A 189 -8.52 -4.75 -3.62
C THR A 189 -8.47 -6.17 -4.17
N ASN A 190 -9.56 -6.67 -4.78
CA ASN A 190 -9.60 -8.05 -5.25
C ASN A 190 -8.89 -8.18 -6.63
N GLY A 191 -7.62 -8.56 -6.62
CA GLY A 191 -6.86 -8.85 -7.83
C GLY A 191 -6.06 -7.69 -8.44
N GLN A 192 -5.92 -6.55 -7.74
CA GLN A 192 -4.88 -5.55 -8.05
C GLN A 192 -3.83 -5.43 -6.94
N ASP A 193 -4.22 -5.70 -5.69
CA ASP A 193 -3.29 -5.70 -4.57
C ASP A 193 -2.20 -6.76 -4.77
N TYR A 194 -0.96 -6.37 -4.50
CA TYR A 194 0.21 -7.19 -4.70
C TYR A 194 0.87 -7.51 -3.35
N PRO A 195 0.62 -8.72 -2.79
CA PRO A 195 1.28 -9.20 -1.58
C PRO A 195 2.81 -9.20 -1.68
N LEU A 196 3.49 -8.81 -0.61
CA LEU A 196 4.95 -8.65 -0.57
C LEU A 196 5.70 -9.92 -0.10
N GLU A 197 5.00 -10.90 0.47
CA GLU A 197 5.57 -12.20 0.81
C GLU A 197 5.32 -13.25 -0.27
N ARG A 198 6.12 -14.32 -0.28
CA ARG A 198 5.94 -15.48 -1.17
C ARG A 198 5.77 -15.06 -2.64
N LEU A 199 6.70 -14.23 -3.12
CA LEU A 199 6.67 -13.62 -4.46
C LEU A 199 6.64 -14.67 -5.59
N PRO A 200 6.07 -14.36 -6.77
CA PRO A 200 6.11 -15.25 -7.93
C PRO A 200 7.53 -15.68 -8.26
N LYS A 201 7.72 -16.90 -8.74
CA LYS A 201 9.06 -17.48 -8.95
C LYS A 201 9.98 -16.57 -9.78
N ARG A 202 9.46 -15.98 -10.86
CA ARG A 202 10.22 -15.02 -11.70
C ARG A 202 10.77 -13.80 -10.92
N VAL A 203 10.02 -13.31 -9.94
CA VAL A 203 10.40 -12.16 -9.11
C VAL A 203 11.39 -12.61 -8.04
N ALA A 204 11.13 -13.77 -7.43
CA ALA A 204 12.02 -14.39 -6.46
C ALA A 204 13.41 -14.69 -7.06
N ASP A 205 13.45 -15.32 -8.22
CA ASP A 205 14.69 -15.65 -8.94
C ASP A 205 15.46 -14.37 -9.32
N ALA A 206 14.77 -13.32 -9.75
CA ALA A 206 15.40 -12.03 -10.08
C ALA A 206 16.00 -11.32 -8.85
N LEU A 207 15.32 -11.37 -7.70
CA LEU A 207 15.84 -10.83 -6.44
C LEU A 207 17.08 -11.61 -5.99
N GLU A 208 17.04 -12.94 -5.99
CA GLU A 208 18.18 -13.78 -5.59
C GLU A 208 19.37 -13.66 -6.56
N ALA A 209 19.11 -13.42 -7.85
CA ALA A 209 20.15 -13.12 -8.83
C ALA A 209 20.78 -11.73 -8.62
N ASN A 210 20.03 -10.75 -8.10
CA ASN A 210 20.56 -9.44 -7.74
C ASN A 210 21.44 -9.52 -6.48
N GLU A 211 20.93 -10.13 -5.42
CA GLU A 211 21.67 -10.36 -4.17
C GLU A 211 21.11 -11.59 -3.46
N ARG A 212 21.99 -12.53 -3.09
CA ARG A 212 21.59 -13.74 -2.37
C ARG A 212 20.93 -13.37 -1.03
N GLY A 213 19.72 -13.87 -0.79
CA GLY A 213 18.90 -13.58 0.39
C GLY A 213 18.04 -12.32 0.26
N ALA A 214 18.04 -11.63 -0.89
CA ALA A 214 17.19 -10.47 -1.11
C ALA A 214 15.69 -10.81 -1.03
N LEU A 215 15.28 -12.04 -1.35
CA LEU A 215 13.88 -12.46 -1.27
C LEU A 215 13.30 -12.39 0.15
N GLN A 216 14.15 -12.49 1.17
CA GLN A 216 13.78 -12.54 2.58
C GLN A 216 13.81 -11.16 3.23
N LYS A 217 14.39 -10.16 2.55
CA LYS A 217 14.39 -8.78 3.04
C LYS A 217 12.97 -8.24 3.07
N ASN A 218 12.70 -7.37 4.04
CA ASN A 218 11.52 -6.54 3.98
C ASN A 218 11.70 -5.49 2.87
N ILE A 219 10.64 -5.09 2.17
CA ILE A 219 10.72 -4.08 1.10
C ILE A 219 11.31 -2.73 1.60
N VAL A 220 11.12 -2.41 2.88
CA VAL A 220 11.73 -1.24 3.56
C VAL A 220 13.26 -1.32 3.53
N GLU A 221 13.83 -2.51 3.64
CA GLU A 221 15.28 -2.77 3.75
C GLU A 221 15.92 -3.10 2.39
N MET A 222 15.09 -3.32 1.36
CA MET A 222 15.55 -3.56 0.00
C MET A 222 16.23 -2.33 -0.60
N THR A 223 17.22 -2.56 -1.46
CA THR A 223 17.78 -1.50 -2.29
C THR A 223 16.73 -0.99 -3.28
N ARG A 224 16.93 0.20 -3.85
CA ARG A 224 16.02 0.75 -4.88
C ARG A 224 15.93 -0.14 -6.11
N GLU A 225 17.02 -0.77 -6.52
CA GLU A 225 17.05 -1.75 -7.61
C GLU A 225 16.22 -2.99 -7.29
N GLN A 226 16.31 -3.52 -6.07
CA GLN A 226 15.50 -4.66 -5.60
C GLN A 226 14.01 -4.31 -5.57
N ARG A 227 13.66 -3.11 -5.07
CA ARG A 227 12.27 -2.62 -5.10
C ARG A 227 11.76 -2.48 -6.54
N GLN A 228 12.62 -2.06 -7.48
CA GLN A 228 12.24 -1.93 -8.88
C GLN A 228 11.82 -3.27 -9.49
N ILE A 229 12.49 -4.38 -9.13
CA ILE A 229 12.09 -5.74 -9.59
C ILE A 229 10.65 -6.07 -9.16
N ILE A 230 10.27 -5.74 -7.92
CA ILE A 230 8.90 -5.93 -7.42
C ILE A 230 7.92 -4.97 -8.11
N PHE A 231 8.34 -3.71 -8.29
CA PHE A 231 7.53 -2.67 -8.92
C PHE A 231 7.18 -3.00 -10.37
N ASP A 232 8.13 -3.53 -11.13
CA ASP A 232 7.91 -3.94 -12.52
C ASP A 232 6.84 -5.04 -12.62
N ASP A 233 6.91 -6.08 -11.77
CA ASP A 233 5.88 -7.12 -11.79
C ASP A 233 4.53 -6.61 -11.26
N THR A 234 4.53 -5.69 -10.29
CA THR A 234 3.31 -5.06 -9.76
C THR A 234 2.61 -4.19 -10.81
N LYS A 235 3.37 -3.42 -11.60
CA LYS A 235 2.85 -2.68 -12.77
C LYS A 235 2.21 -3.63 -13.76
N GLN A 236 2.91 -4.70 -14.12
CA GLN A 236 2.40 -5.70 -15.05
C GLN A 236 1.14 -6.40 -14.51
N HIS A 237 1.09 -6.71 -13.21
CA HIS A 237 -0.09 -7.29 -12.57
C HIS A 237 -1.30 -6.36 -12.69
N SER A 238 -1.12 -5.05 -12.49
CA SER A 238 -2.20 -4.06 -12.64
C SER A 238 -2.67 -3.94 -14.09
N LEU A 239 -1.74 -3.93 -15.06
CA LEU A 239 -2.10 -3.97 -16.49
C LEU A 239 -2.83 -5.26 -16.87
N ARG A 240 -2.41 -6.42 -16.33
CA ARG A 240 -3.09 -7.70 -16.54
C ARG A 240 -4.53 -7.66 -16.01
N LEU A 241 -4.78 -7.02 -14.87
CA LEU A 241 -6.14 -6.78 -14.38
C LEU A 241 -6.93 -5.90 -15.35
N PHE A 242 -6.37 -4.79 -15.83
CA PHE A 242 -7.10 -3.92 -16.77
C PHE A 242 -7.44 -4.67 -18.06
N TYR A 243 -6.47 -5.40 -18.63
CA TYR A 243 -6.70 -6.27 -19.77
C TYR A 243 -7.77 -7.34 -19.49
N HIS A 244 -7.79 -7.93 -18.30
CA HIS A 244 -8.83 -8.88 -17.86
C HIS A 244 -10.22 -8.25 -17.92
N LEU A 245 -10.38 -7.03 -17.39
CA LEU A 245 -11.65 -6.29 -17.40
C LEU A 245 -12.11 -5.96 -18.82
N GLN A 246 -11.18 -5.57 -19.69
CA GLN A 246 -11.47 -5.21 -21.10
C GLN A 246 -11.84 -6.40 -21.98
N ASN A 247 -11.44 -7.61 -21.59
CA ASN A 247 -11.57 -8.80 -22.44
C ASN A 247 -12.39 -9.90 -21.78
N PHE A 248 -11.84 -10.56 -20.75
CA PHE A 248 -12.49 -11.68 -20.10
C PHE A 248 -13.86 -11.30 -19.53
N VAL A 249 -13.91 -10.17 -18.81
CA VAL A 249 -15.15 -9.68 -18.19
C VAL A 249 -16.10 -9.14 -19.25
N HIS A 250 -15.62 -8.39 -20.25
CA HIS A 250 -16.45 -7.90 -21.35
C HIS A 250 -17.17 -9.04 -22.10
N GLU A 251 -16.46 -10.13 -22.43
CA GLU A 251 -17.06 -11.22 -23.19
C GLU A 251 -18.14 -11.96 -22.40
N ARG A 252 -17.99 -12.06 -21.07
CA ARG A 252 -18.92 -12.77 -20.18
C ARG A 252 -20.04 -11.91 -19.60
N ALA A 253 -19.92 -10.59 -19.65
CA ALA A 253 -20.95 -9.69 -19.15
C ALA A 253 -22.15 -9.70 -20.10
N ASP A 254 -23.34 -9.98 -19.55
CA ASP A 254 -24.61 -9.94 -20.29
C ASP A 254 -24.92 -8.53 -20.83
N ASP A 255 -24.49 -7.50 -20.10
CA ASP A 255 -24.60 -6.10 -20.45
C ASP A 255 -23.22 -5.46 -20.56
N ARG A 256 -22.95 -4.81 -21.69
CA ARG A 256 -21.65 -4.20 -22.02
C ARG A 256 -21.68 -2.68 -22.03
N THR A 257 -22.77 -2.04 -21.59
CA THR A 257 -22.95 -0.58 -21.60
C THR A 257 -21.81 0.15 -20.89
N ASN A 258 -21.39 -0.35 -19.73
CA ASN A 258 -20.32 0.25 -18.90
C ASN A 258 -19.01 -0.55 -18.98
N SER A 259 -18.77 -1.19 -20.12
CA SER A 259 -17.62 -2.05 -20.34
C SER A 259 -16.30 -1.27 -20.27
N PHE A 260 -15.32 -1.82 -19.53
CA PHE A 260 -13.95 -1.30 -19.52
C PHE A 260 -13.25 -1.36 -20.89
N ARG A 261 -13.77 -2.13 -21.86
CA ARG A 261 -13.27 -2.14 -23.25
C ARG A 261 -13.33 -0.74 -23.90
N HIS A 262 -14.24 0.12 -23.45
CA HIS A 262 -14.36 1.52 -23.88
C HIS A 262 -13.52 2.48 -23.04
N PHE A 263 -12.50 1.99 -22.35
CA PHE A 263 -11.61 2.81 -21.53
C PHE A 263 -10.16 2.61 -21.99
N HIS A 264 -9.34 3.63 -21.80
CA HIS A 264 -7.89 3.58 -22.03
C HIS A 264 -7.15 4.19 -20.82
N LEU A 265 -5.84 3.96 -20.70
CA LEU A 265 -5.03 4.60 -19.67
C LEU A 265 -4.95 6.12 -19.93
N SER A 266 -5.22 6.92 -18.89
CA SER A 266 -5.10 8.38 -18.94
C SER A 266 -3.64 8.82 -19.09
N GLY A 267 -3.37 9.80 -19.94
CA GLY A 267 -2.04 10.36 -20.15
C GLY A 267 -1.58 11.37 -19.10
N GLU A 268 -2.35 11.60 -18.02
CA GLU A 268 -2.12 12.70 -17.07
C GLU A 268 -0.79 12.64 -16.31
N PHE A 269 -0.21 11.45 -16.16
CA PHE A 269 1.04 11.26 -15.40
C PHE A 269 2.28 11.65 -16.21
N GLY A 270 2.18 11.74 -17.53
CA GLY A 270 3.32 12.03 -18.42
C GLY A 270 4.42 10.96 -18.43
N THR A 271 4.16 9.78 -17.88
CA THR A 271 5.05 8.62 -17.93
C THR A 271 4.91 7.88 -19.27
N PRO A 272 5.96 7.20 -19.77
CA PRO A 272 5.89 6.49 -21.06
C PRO A 272 4.82 5.38 -21.13
N ASP A 273 4.46 4.83 -19.97
CA ASP A 273 3.46 3.75 -19.82
C ASP A 273 2.08 4.27 -19.39
N ASN A 274 1.90 5.60 -19.25
CA ASN A 274 0.68 6.24 -18.71
C ASN A 274 0.28 5.74 -17.31
N LEU A 275 1.20 5.14 -16.56
CA LEU A 275 0.98 4.72 -15.18
C LEU A 275 1.54 5.75 -14.20
N PRO A 276 1.04 5.84 -12.95
CA PRO A 276 1.68 6.65 -11.92
C PRO A 276 3.17 6.34 -11.78
N PRO A 277 4.01 7.33 -11.41
CA PRO A 277 5.46 7.14 -11.32
C PRO A 277 5.89 6.22 -10.16
N LYS A 278 5.00 5.93 -9.20
CA LYS A 278 5.25 5.02 -8.06
C LYS A 278 3.95 4.30 -7.65
N PRO A 279 4.03 3.16 -6.95
CA PRO A 279 2.83 2.49 -6.46
C PRO A 279 2.21 3.26 -5.28
N TYR A 280 0.96 2.92 -4.96
CA TYR A 280 0.36 3.25 -3.69
C TYR A 280 0.95 2.35 -2.59
N ILE A 281 1.60 2.97 -1.61
CA ILE A 281 2.26 2.33 -0.48
C ILE A 281 1.38 2.54 0.76
N ARG A 282 0.88 1.44 1.33
CA ARG A 282 -0.02 1.45 2.50
C ARG A 282 0.72 1.51 3.82
N GLU A 283 1.89 0.89 3.86
CA GLU A 283 2.70 0.73 5.06
C GLU A 283 4.16 1.05 4.72
N SER A 284 4.74 1.94 5.52
CA SER A 284 6.14 2.39 5.42
C SER A 284 6.96 1.72 6.53
N LEU A 285 8.20 2.16 6.77
CA LEU A 285 8.84 1.82 8.04
C LEU A 285 8.06 2.39 9.23
N ARG A 286 8.38 1.92 10.42
CA ARG A 286 7.85 2.45 11.68
C ARG A 286 9.02 2.98 12.49
N LEU A 287 9.10 4.29 12.66
CA LEU A 287 10.18 4.94 13.41
C LEU A 287 10.13 4.47 14.87
N LYS A 288 11.27 4.11 15.47
CA LYS A 288 11.35 3.96 16.94
C LYS A 288 11.33 5.35 17.56
N ALA A 289 10.12 5.81 17.83
CA ALA A 289 9.84 7.13 18.36
C ALA A 289 9.77 7.11 19.90
N MET A 290 9.77 8.30 20.50
CA MET A 290 9.54 8.47 21.95
C MET A 290 8.22 7.83 22.42
N TYR A 291 7.28 7.58 21.51
CA TYR A 291 6.15 6.70 21.75
C TYR A 291 5.75 5.93 20.50
N MET A 292 5.57 4.62 20.67
CA MET A 292 4.92 3.76 19.70
C MET A 292 3.44 3.71 20.04
N MET A 293 2.59 4.33 19.21
CA MET A 293 1.14 4.19 19.38
C MET A 293 0.71 2.74 19.14
N ARG A 294 -0.14 2.20 20.03
CA ARG A 294 -0.53 0.79 20.04
C ARG A 294 -2.04 0.64 19.92
N GLU A 295 -2.47 -0.54 19.52
CA GLU A 295 -3.86 -0.91 19.28
C GLU A 295 -4.74 -0.54 20.49
N GLN A 296 -4.38 -0.95 21.71
CA GLN A 296 -5.17 -0.68 22.92
C GLN A 296 -5.46 0.81 23.19
N ASP A 297 -4.68 1.72 22.61
CA ASP A 297 -4.85 3.15 22.82
C ASP A 297 -6.11 3.67 22.10
N ALA A 298 -6.43 3.10 20.94
CA ALA A 298 -7.54 3.53 20.08
C ALA A 298 -8.56 2.43 19.74
N ARG A 299 -8.31 1.17 20.13
CA ARG A 299 -9.17 0.04 19.77
C ARG A 299 -10.55 0.20 20.38
N ASN A 300 -11.59 0.10 19.54
CA ASN A 300 -12.97 0.07 20.01
C ASN A 300 -13.18 -1.14 20.93
N ARG A 301 -13.84 -0.89 22.07
CA ARG A 301 -14.02 -1.85 23.16
C ARG A 301 -15.44 -2.42 23.23
N ASP A 302 -16.34 -1.96 22.36
CA ASP A 302 -17.73 -2.39 22.34
C ASP A 302 -17.98 -3.29 21.12
N GLY A 303 -18.23 -4.57 21.36
CA GLY A 303 -18.51 -5.52 20.28
C GLY A 303 -17.25 -6.11 19.64
N GLU A 304 -17.35 -7.38 19.28
CA GLU A 304 -16.21 -8.16 18.75
C GLU A 304 -15.88 -7.84 17.28
N THR A 305 -16.80 -7.18 16.56
CA THR A 305 -16.70 -6.84 15.13
C THR A 305 -17.28 -5.46 14.82
N LYS A 306 -16.85 -4.85 13.71
CA LYS A 306 -17.34 -3.55 13.22
C LYS A 306 -18.86 -3.44 13.04
N GLU A 307 -19.55 -4.55 12.79
CA GLU A 307 -21.00 -4.57 12.59
C GLU A 307 -21.78 -4.38 13.90
N ARG A 308 -21.14 -4.72 15.02
CA ARG A 308 -21.69 -4.59 16.38
C ARG A 308 -21.06 -3.43 17.15
N ALA A 309 -19.98 -2.87 16.63
CA ALA A 309 -19.26 -1.78 17.25
C ALA A 309 -20.03 -0.47 17.15
N VAL A 310 -20.05 0.27 18.25
CA VAL A 310 -20.52 1.65 18.30
C VAL A 310 -19.30 2.50 18.61
N GLU A 311 -18.95 3.41 17.70
CA GLU A 311 -17.82 4.31 17.86
C GLU A 311 -17.97 5.16 19.13
N ARG A 312 -16.91 5.21 19.95
CA ARG A 312 -16.81 6.07 21.13
C ARG A 312 -15.58 6.97 21.03
N TYR A 313 -15.32 7.72 22.10
CA TYR A 313 -14.02 8.33 22.29
C TYR A 313 -13.03 7.30 22.81
N ALA A 314 -11.81 7.34 22.28
CA ALA A 314 -10.74 6.47 22.71
C ALA A 314 -10.45 6.68 24.19
N ALA A 315 -10.11 5.60 24.89
CA ALA A 315 -9.82 5.66 26.32
C ALA A 315 -8.51 6.40 26.62
N VAL A 316 -7.61 6.50 25.63
CA VAL A 316 -6.37 7.26 25.74
C VAL A 316 -6.55 8.59 25.02
N THR A 317 -6.28 9.68 25.74
CA THR A 317 -6.14 11.01 25.16
C THR A 317 -4.73 11.50 25.44
N TYR A 318 -4.01 11.88 24.39
CA TYR A 318 -2.64 12.36 24.51
C TYR A 318 -2.63 13.86 24.81
N PRO A 319 -1.88 14.32 25.83
CA PRO A 319 -1.76 15.76 26.12
C PRO A 319 -1.05 16.52 24.99
N ASP A 320 -0.30 15.82 24.15
CA ASP A 320 0.39 16.27 22.95
C ASP A 320 -0.30 15.77 21.67
N GLY A 321 -1.62 15.59 21.69
CA GLY A 321 -2.40 15.15 20.54
C GLY A 321 -2.38 16.18 19.38
N LEU A 322 -2.09 15.71 18.17
CA LEU A 322 -1.93 16.55 16.97
C LEU A 322 -3.22 16.73 16.18
N PHE A 323 -3.87 15.62 15.83
CA PHE A 323 -5.09 15.61 15.04
C PHE A 323 -5.99 14.45 15.48
N ALA A 324 -7.29 14.63 15.30
CA ALA A 324 -8.27 13.58 15.54
C ALA A 324 -8.31 12.63 14.34
N TRP A 325 -8.49 11.34 14.61
CA TRP A 325 -8.66 10.33 13.59
C TRP A 325 -9.62 9.23 14.06
N GLN A 326 -10.27 8.59 13.10
CA GLN A 326 -11.06 7.39 13.32
C GLN A 326 -11.05 6.61 12.00
N PHE A 327 -10.73 5.32 12.07
CA PHE A 327 -10.77 4.45 10.90
C PHE A 327 -10.79 2.97 11.31
N HIS A 328 -10.98 2.09 10.33
CA HIS A 328 -10.85 0.65 10.54
C HIS A 328 -9.38 0.28 10.66
N TYR A 329 -9.06 -0.80 11.39
CA TYR A 329 -7.78 -1.47 11.25
C TYR A 329 -7.78 -2.21 9.91
N ASP A 330 -7.50 -1.47 8.84
CA ASP A 330 -7.81 -1.85 7.46
C ASP A 330 -6.63 -2.57 6.82
N PHE A 331 -6.28 -3.75 7.34
CA PHE A 331 -5.30 -4.63 6.70
C PHE A 331 -5.91 -5.28 5.46
N HIS A 332 -5.19 -5.16 4.35
CA HIS A 332 -5.50 -5.89 3.13
C HIS A 332 -4.91 -7.31 3.18
N ASN A 333 -5.31 -8.15 2.24
CA ASN A 333 -4.84 -9.52 2.14
C ASN A 333 -3.33 -9.53 1.85
N THR A 334 -2.55 -9.98 2.82
CA THR A 334 -1.08 -10.03 2.73
C THR A 334 -0.55 -11.39 2.30
N GLY A 335 -1.39 -12.43 2.28
CA GLY A 335 -1.00 -13.79 1.89
C GLY A 335 -1.15 -14.06 0.41
N ARG A 336 -0.33 -14.97 -0.14
CA ARG A 336 -0.44 -15.48 -1.51
C ARG A 336 -0.70 -16.98 -1.57
N ALA A 337 -1.75 -17.36 -2.30
CA ALA A 337 -2.13 -18.73 -2.61
C ALA A 337 -1.87 -19.02 -4.08
N TYR A 338 -1.24 -20.15 -4.39
CA TYR A 338 -0.99 -20.60 -5.76
C TYR A 338 -1.87 -21.81 -6.08
N LEU A 339 -2.05 -22.09 -7.38
CA LEU A 339 -2.58 -23.38 -7.80
C LEU A 339 -1.64 -24.50 -7.33
N ALA A 340 -2.20 -25.51 -6.69
CA ALA A 340 -1.43 -26.52 -5.96
C ALA A 340 -0.56 -27.40 -6.88
N ASP A 341 -0.94 -27.54 -8.14
CA ASP A 341 -0.23 -28.31 -9.18
C ASP A 341 0.82 -27.49 -9.94
N GLU A 342 0.72 -26.16 -9.95
CA GLU A 342 1.65 -25.26 -10.66
C GLU A 342 2.64 -24.54 -9.74
N GLY A 343 2.34 -24.42 -8.43
CA GLY A 343 3.22 -23.76 -7.46
C GLY A 343 3.52 -22.30 -7.81
N GLU A 344 4.69 -21.80 -7.41
CA GLU A 344 5.09 -20.39 -7.57
C GLU A 344 5.31 -19.94 -9.04
N ASP A 345 5.32 -20.87 -9.99
CA ASP A 345 5.33 -20.59 -11.44
C ASP A 345 3.94 -20.27 -11.98
N GLY A 346 2.90 -20.77 -11.31
CA GLY A 346 1.50 -20.65 -11.71
C GLY A 346 0.84 -19.33 -11.31
N PRO A 347 -0.46 -19.19 -11.64
CA PRO A 347 -1.27 -18.08 -11.18
C PRO A 347 -1.49 -18.12 -9.68
N TRP A 348 -1.67 -16.93 -9.10
CA TRP A 348 -1.92 -16.76 -7.68
C TRP A 348 -3.11 -15.86 -7.41
N ILE A 349 -3.64 -15.99 -6.20
CA ILE A 349 -4.61 -15.09 -5.59
C ILE A 349 -4.16 -14.69 -4.19
N ASP A 350 -4.62 -13.53 -3.74
CA ASP A 350 -4.39 -13.03 -2.40
C ASP A 350 -5.34 -13.69 -1.38
N TYR A 351 -4.93 -13.81 -0.12
CA TYR A 351 -5.82 -14.27 0.95
C TYR A 351 -5.60 -13.53 2.28
N GLU A 352 -6.68 -13.51 3.08
CA GLU A 352 -6.71 -12.89 4.42
C GLU A 352 -5.92 -13.77 5.39
N LYS A 353 -4.81 -13.27 5.93
CA LYS A 353 -4.09 -13.94 7.04
C LYS A 353 -4.79 -13.67 8.37
N PRO A 354 -4.61 -14.52 9.40
CA PRO A 354 -5.23 -14.29 10.70
C PRO A 354 -4.96 -12.87 11.22
N ASN A 355 -6.01 -12.18 11.67
CA ASN A 355 -5.98 -10.79 12.15
C ASN A 355 -5.48 -9.72 11.15
N ARG A 356 -5.22 -10.08 9.88
CA ARG A 356 -4.92 -9.14 8.78
C ARG A 356 -6.19 -8.88 7.98
N HIS A 357 -7.14 -8.19 8.61
CA HIS A 357 -8.47 -7.97 8.05
C HIS A 357 -9.10 -6.66 8.50
N THR A 358 -10.19 -6.26 7.87
CA THR A 358 -10.85 -4.95 8.03
C THR A 358 -12.04 -4.95 9.00
N ARG A 359 -12.11 -5.96 9.88
CA ARG A 359 -13.27 -6.22 10.77
C ARG A 359 -13.22 -5.46 12.09
N PHE A 360 -12.08 -4.86 12.39
CA PHE A 360 -11.83 -4.16 13.63
C PHE A 360 -11.88 -2.65 13.40
N LEU A 361 -12.43 -1.94 14.38
CA LEU A 361 -12.70 -0.52 14.33
C LEU A 361 -11.90 0.22 15.41
N SER A 362 -11.39 1.42 15.09
CA SER A 362 -10.90 2.34 16.11
C SER A 362 -12.05 3.17 16.68
N ASP A 363 -11.92 3.57 17.93
CA ASP A 363 -12.63 4.71 18.48
C ASP A 363 -12.07 6.02 17.91
N ARG A 364 -12.76 7.12 18.21
CA ARG A 364 -12.32 8.49 17.90
C ARG A 364 -11.11 8.81 18.77
N SER A 365 -9.94 8.86 18.15
CA SER A 365 -8.66 8.99 18.83
C SER A 365 -7.91 10.23 18.37
N MET A 366 -6.79 10.52 19.03
CA MET A 366 -5.78 11.48 18.59
C MET A 366 -4.50 10.74 18.21
N PHE A 367 -3.60 11.38 17.45
CA PHE A 367 -2.23 10.90 17.23
C PHE A 367 -1.23 11.79 18.00
N PRO A 368 -0.29 11.26 18.79
CA PRO A 368 0.56 12.08 19.65
C PRO A 368 1.80 12.64 18.92
N LEU A 369 2.20 13.88 19.24
CA LEU A 369 3.39 14.53 18.68
C LEU A 369 4.66 13.74 18.96
N ARG A 370 4.79 13.16 20.15
CA ARG A 370 5.96 12.36 20.52
C ARG A 370 6.16 11.10 19.65
N SER A 371 5.15 10.67 18.90
CA SER A 371 5.29 9.60 17.89
C SER A 371 5.96 10.09 16.59
N LEU A 372 6.22 11.38 16.42
CA LEU A 372 7.02 11.91 15.30
C LEU A 372 8.50 12.04 15.67
N ILE A 373 8.85 11.93 16.95
CA ILE A 373 10.19 12.26 17.47
C ILE A 373 10.97 10.96 17.69
N PRO A 374 12.13 10.75 17.04
CA PRO A 374 12.99 9.59 17.31
C PRO A 374 13.39 9.51 18.78
N GLU A 375 13.49 8.30 19.33
CA GLU A 375 13.89 8.11 20.74
C GLU A 375 15.32 8.61 21.02
N ALA A 376 16.23 8.41 20.07
CA ALA A 376 17.67 8.57 20.28
C ALA A 376 18.37 9.46 19.24
N THR A 377 17.63 10.15 18.35
CA THR A 377 18.26 10.98 17.30
C THR A 377 17.62 12.36 17.26
N ASP A 378 18.45 13.36 17.51
CA ASP A 378 18.08 14.77 17.49
C ASP A 378 18.08 15.34 16.06
N GLY A 379 17.34 16.42 15.83
CA GLY A 379 17.34 17.11 14.54
C GLY A 379 16.65 16.34 13.41
N LEU A 380 15.85 15.32 13.75
CA LEU A 380 15.07 14.52 12.82
C LEU A 380 13.63 14.36 13.34
N LEU A 381 12.65 14.47 12.45
CA LEU A 381 11.25 14.12 12.68
C LEU A 381 10.77 13.13 11.62
N GLY A 382 10.00 12.14 12.06
CA GLY A 382 9.24 11.25 11.19
C GLY A 382 7.97 11.93 10.67
N ALA A 383 7.63 11.69 9.41
CA ALA A 383 6.39 12.17 8.79
C ALA A 383 5.80 11.14 7.82
N GLN A 384 4.61 11.45 7.26
CA GLN A 384 3.85 10.56 6.40
C GLN A 384 3.58 9.20 7.10
N GLY A 385 4.32 8.16 6.73
CA GLY A 385 4.26 6.79 7.22
C GLY A 385 5.34 6.45 8.22
N ASN A 386 6.40 7.25 8.28
CA ASN A 386 7.62 6.94 9.02
C ASN A 386 7.55 7.43 10.46
N VAL A 387 6.51 7.05 11.17
CA VAL A 387 6.19 7.53 12.52
C VAL A 387 6.11 6.36 13.51
N GLY A 388 6.04 6.70 14.79
CA GLY A 388 5.95 5.75 15.90
C GLY A 388 4.55 5.19 16.08
N PHE A 389 4.32 4.03 15.49
CA PHE A 389 3.11 3.23 15.67
C PHE A 389 3.44 1.74 15.48
N SER A 390 2.61 0.86 16.01
CA SER A 390 2.71 -0.57 15.69
C SER A 390 2.27 -0.88 14.25
N SER A 391 2.58 -2.07 13.77
CA SER A 391 2.03 -2.68 12.55
C SER A 391 0.51 -2.63 12.58
N ILE A 392 -0.11 -2.93 13.72
CA ILE A 392 -1.58 -2.93 13.83
C ILE A 392 -2.13 -1.53 13.61
N VAL A 393 -1.58 -0.53 14.31
CA VAL A 393 -2.04 0.87 14.19
C VAL A 393 -1.70 1.47 12.82
N SER A 394 -0.60 1.05 12.18
CA SER A 394 -0.23 1.53 10.84
C SER A 394 -1.31 1.25 9.81
N ALA A 395 -2.07 0.17 9.96
CA ALA A 395 -3.20 -0.17 9.10
C ALA A 395 -4.43 0.73 9.31
N ALA A 396 -4.53 1.43 10.44
CA ALA A 396 -5.62 2.35 10.76
C ALA A 396 -5.28 3.82 10.48
N ILE A 397 -4.04 4.23 10.72
CA ILE A 397 -3.52 5.57 10.43
C ILE A 397 -2.79 5.52 9.08
N ARG A 398 -3.53 5.47 7.97
CA ARG A 398 -2.96 5.40 6.61
C ARG A 398 -3.73 6.15 5.52
N LEU A 399 -4.87 6.75 5.85
CA LEU A 399 -5.63 7.56 4.90
C LEU A 399 -4.87 8.84 4.54
N HIS A 400 -5.12 9.38 3.35
CA HIS A 400 -4.36 10.52 2.83
C HIS A 400 -4.50 11.78 3.69
N ASP A 401 -5.69 12.05 4.23
CA ASP A 401 -5.96 13.12 5.18
C ASP A 401 -5.13 12.98 6.46
N GLN A 402 -5.08 11.78 7.05
CA GLN A 402 -4.26 11.48 8.23
C GLN A 402 -2.76 11.69 7.93
N ARG A 403 -2.28 11.20 6.78
CA ARG A 403 -0.88 11.38 6.34
C ARG A 403 -0.53 12.85 6.09
N VAL A 404 -1.47 13.63 5.54
CA VAL A 404 -1.31 15.08 5.36
C VAL A 404 -1.24 15.80 6.70
N HIS A 405 -2.09 15.43 7.66
CA HIS A 405 -2.06 16.01 9.01
C HIS A 405 -0.74 15.71 9.74
N ILE A 406 -0.19 14.50 9.62
CA ILE A 406 1.14 14.18 10.15
C ILE A 406 2.20 15.12 9.54
N GLY A 407 2.17 15.32 8.22
CA GLY A 407 3.10 16.23 7.53
C GLY A 407 2.97 17.69 7.98
N GLN A 408 1.73 18.18 8.14
CA GLN A 408 1.46 19.53 8.67
C GLN A 408 1.96 19.70 10.11
N ALA A 409 1.72 18.70 10.96
CA ALA A 409 2.19 18.69 12.34
C ALA A 409 3.72 18.68 12.43
N ALA A 410 4.39 17.82 11.64
CA ALA A 410 5.85 17.80 11.56
C ALA A 410 6.41 19.15 11.12
N GLY A 411 5.81 19.77 10.10
CA GLY A 411 6.20 21.09 9.61
C GLY A 411 5.95 22.24 10.59
N ALA A 412 4.95 22.12 11.47
CA ALA A 412 4.68 23.10 12.52
C ALA A 412 5.57 22.92 13.77
N ALA A 413 6.08 21.70 13.99
CA ALA A 413 6.97 21.37 15.10
C ALA A 413 8.45 21.67 14.82
N ALA A 414 8.86 21.63 13.55
CA ALA A 414 10.20 21.97 13.07
C ALA A 414 10.43 23.49 13.01
#